data_AF-A0A970ZJC5-F1
#
_entry.id   AF-A0A970ZJC5-F1
#
_cell.length_a   1.000
_cell.length_b   1.000
_cell.length_c   1.000
_cell.angle_alpha   90.00
_cell.angle_beta   90.00
_cell.angle_gamma   90.00
#
_symmetry.space_group_name_H-M   'P 1'
#
loop_
_entity.id
_entity.type
_entity.pdbx_description
1 polymer ?
#
loop_
_entity_poly.entity_id
_entity_poly.type
_entity_poly.pdbx_seq_one_letter_code
_entity_poly.pdbx_strand_id
1 'polypeptide(L)'
;MWEITHRRPATFYDIYERKGGDTEVTHYCPGCGHGVLHKLVAEAIEDLGIQDRTILCGSVGCGVFMYYYLDVGNIQCSHGRASAVATGVKRVRPDAIVFTYQGDGDLAAIGGNEILHAANRGEPITVFFINNGIYGMTGGQMAPTTPLGQRTTTSPRGRATAVEGPPMRVCELLATLDGPAYIERVALTDAKNHMRARKAVRKAFQNQIDGRGFSLVEVLSACPSGWKVNPQEAIRWVEKNMMPIFPVGVFKDIDRKNELEQVTSPRPAGRRVDAAPEESRTVDPVGAIARGELDDVALTLSGFGGQGVLFAGLALAEGAVREGLEVTWIPSYGPEMRGGTAHCHLRLSRSPIASPWISRPSSVISFNQPSIAKFADKIVPGGLLMVNSSLVKDLPDRTDIRIVQVPAYEAASNLGNMKAANMIMLGAYLEVTQAVSQGSILSAFVEHGIKPEMLKSNREAIEMGRRIVSL
;
A
#
# COMPACT_ATOMS: atom_id res chain seq x y z
N MET A 1 27.53 -33.52 24.30
CA MET A 1 27.37 -32.44 23.32
C MET A 1 25.97 -32.57 22.78
N TRP A 2 25.13 -31.54 22.93
CA TRP A 2 23.73 -31.60 22.46
C TRP A 2 23.66 -30.94 21.07
N GLU A 3 23.01 -31.59 20.13
CA GLU A 3 22.72 -31.02 18.81
C GLU A 3 21.34 -30.39 18.83
N ILE A 4 21.27 -29.09 18.51
CA ILE A 4 20.00 -28.39 18.40
C ILE A 4 19.38 -28.78 17.06
N THR A 5 18.43 -29.72 17.08
CA THR A 5 17.73 -30.17 15.88
C THR A 5 16.66 -29.20 15.39
N HIS A 6 16.13 -28.37 16.29
CA HIS A 6 15.10 -27.37 15.99
C HIS A 6 15.41 -26.04 16.69
N ARG A 7 15.58 -25.00 15.88
CA ARG A 7 15.68 -23.61 16.35
C ARG A 7 14.81 -22.70 15.51
N ARG A 8 14.57 -21.50 16.01
CA ARG A 8 14.05 -20.40 15.19
C ARG A 8 15.07 -20.12 14.08
N PRO A 9 14.62 -20.00 12.82
CA PRO A 9 15.54 -19.66 11.74
C PRO A 9 16.23 -18.32 11.97
N ALA A 10 17.52 -18.22 11.64
CA ALA A 10 18.31 -16.98 11.75
C ALA A 10 17.80 -15.88 10.81
N THR A 11 17.08 -16.25 9.75
CA THR A 11 16.41 -15.32 8.84
C THR A 11 15.29 -14.51 9.52
N PHE A 12 14.82 -14.89 10.71
CA PHE A 12 13.91 -14.05 11.47
C PHE A 12 14.67 -13.10 12.39
N TYR A 13 14.25 -11.85 12.48
CA TYR A 13 14.67 -10.97 13.58
C TYR A 13 14.32 -11.59 14.92
N ASP A 14 15.15 -11.39 15.94
CA ASP A 14 14.88 -11.87 17.29
C ASP A 14 13.62 -11.22 17.88
N ILE A 15 13.45 -9.92 17.65
CA ILE A 15 12.33 -9.11 18.11
C ILE A 15 11.65 -8.49 16.88
N TYR A 16 10.33 -8.57 16.83
CA TYR A 16 9.53 -7.95 15.79
C TYR A 16 9.13 -6.53 16.20
N GLU A 17 9.98 -5.56 15.84
CA GLU A 17 9.72 -4.15 16.11
C GLU A 17 8.46 -3.65 15.38
N ARG A 18 7.35 -3.56 16.11
CA ARG A 18 6.06 -3.11 15.58
C ARG A 18 5.23 -2.42 16.66
N LYS A 19 4.26 -1.62 16.22
CA LYS A 19 3.34 -0.94 17.14
C LYS A 19 2.34 -1.93 17.77
N GLY A 20 2.48 -2.15 19.08
CA GLY A 20 1.51 -2.87 19.91
C GLY A 20 1.58 -4.41 19.80
N GLY A 21 1.02 -5.07 20.82
CA GLY A 21 1.02 -6.52 20.94
C GLY A 21 2.34 -7.10 21.44
N ASP A 22 2.40 -8.42 21.49
CA ASP A 22 3.61 -9.18 21.82
C ASP A 22 4.60 -9.12 20.64
N THR A 23 5.84 -8.70 20.89
CA THR A 23 6.89 -8.50 19.87
C THR A 23 7.69 -9.76 19.59
N GLU A 24 7.42 -10.87 20.28
CA GLU A 24 8.10 -12.17 20.04
C GLU A 24 7.30 -13.08 19.10
N VAL A 25 6.06 -12.72 18.78
CA VAL A 25 5.14 -13.53 17.97
C VAL A 25 4.64 -12.79 16.73
N THR A 26 4.31 -13.53 15.67
CA THR A 26 3.65 -12.94 14.49
C THR A 26 2.24 -12.41 14.83
N HIS A 27 1.71 -11.44 14.08
CA HIS A 27 0.38 -10.84 14.36
C HIS A 27 -0.80 -11.73 13.93
N TYR A 28 -0.52 -12.87 13.32
CA TYR A 28 -1.56 -13.65 12.65
C TYR A 28 -2.55 -14.27 13.62
N CYS A 29 -3.81 -14.36 13.19
CA CYS A 29 -4.86 -14.99 13.96
C CYS A 29 -4.51 -16.47 14.27
N PRO A 30 -4.89 -17.00 15.44
CA PRO A 30 -4.72 -18.42 15.75
C PRO A 30 -5.33 -19.30 14.66
N GLY A 31 -4.59 -20.31 14.19
CA GLY A 31 -5.02 -21.20 13.09
C GLY A 31 -4.81 -20.66 11.67
N CYS A 32 -4.28 -19.45 11.51
CA CYS A 32 -3.93 -18.93 10.19
C CYS A 32 -2.60 -19.53 9.69
N GLY A 33 -2.53 -19.90 8.40
CA GLY A 33 -1.34 -20.53 7.82
C GLY A 33 -0.16 -19.58 7.53
N HIS A 34 -0.32 -18.26 7.65
CA HIS A 34 0.73 -17.30 7.32
C HIS A 34 2.00 -17.50 8.16
N GLY A 35 1.87 -17.66 9.48
CA GLY A 35 3.03 -17.89 10.36
C GLY A 35 3.78 -19.18 10.02
N VAL A 36 3.05 -20.23 9.61
CA VAL A 36 3.65 -21.49 9.15
C VAL A 36 4.42 -21.27 7.85
N LEU A 37 3.81 -20.64 6.84
CA LEU A 37 4.47 -20.39 5.56
C LEU A 37 5.70 -19.49 5.73
N HIS A 38 5.61 -18.43 6.55
CA HIS A 38 6.73 -17.56 6.85
C HIS A 38 7.89 -18.35 7.45
N LYS A 39 7.61 -19.27 8.40
CA LYS A 39 8.64 -20.16 8.95
C LYS A 39 9.29 -21.01 7.85
N LEU A 40 8.49 -21.61 6.97
CA LEU A 40 9.02 -22.44 5.89
C LEU A 40 9.88 -21.64 4.90
N VAL A 41 9.51 -20.38 4.63
CA VAL A 41 10.30 -19.44 3.82
C VAL A 41 11.61 -19.08 4.53
N ALA A 42 11.55 -18.71 5.81
CA ALA A 42 12.72 -18.37 6.61
C ALA A 42 13.73 -19.51 6.69
N GLU A 43 13.27 -20.73 6.96
CA GLU A 43 14.10 -21.94 6.94
C GLU A 43 14.70 -22.20 5.56
N ALA A 44 13.95 -22.01 4.47
CA ALA A 44 14.49 -22.22 3.13
C ALA A 44 15.58 -21.21 2.77
N ILE A 45 15.45 -19.96 3.21
CA ILE A 45 16.46 -18.91 3.01
C ILE A 45 17.74 -19.24 3.80
N GLU A 46 17.60 -19.70 5.05
CA GLU A 46 18.74 -20.10 5.89
C GLU A 46 19.43 -21.36 5.32
N ASP A 47 18.67 -22.41 5.02
CA ASP A 47 19.20 -23.68 4.50
C ASP A 47 19.99 -23.50 3.19
N LEU A 48 19.56 -22.54 2.35
CA LEU A 48 20.20 -22.24 1.07
C LEU A 48 21.31 -21.18 1.19
N GLY A 49 21.49 -20.55 2.36
CA GLY A 49 22.52 -19.52 2.57
C GLY A 49 22.34 -18.28 1.69
N ILE A 50 21.09 -17.86 1.42
CA ILE A 50 20.77 -16.79 0.46
C ILE A 50 20.25 -15.50 1.09
N GLN A 51 20.30 -15.36 2.42
CA GLN A 51 19.69 -14.25 3.17
C GLN A 51 20.11 -12.87 2.65
N ASP A 52 21.42 -12.57 2.60
CA ASP A 52 21.96 -11.25 2.25
C ASP A 52 21.70 -10.80 0.79
N ARG A 53 21.33 -11.75 -0.08
CA ARG A 53 20.95 -11.47 -1.48
C ARG A 53 19.45 -11.61 -1.73
N THR A 54 18.66 -11.86 -0.69
CA THR A 54 17.20 -12.04 -0.82
C THR A 54 16.48 -10.69 -0.69
N ILE A 55 15.52 -10.44 -1.59
CA ILE A 55 14.66 -9.27 -1.59
C ILE A 55 13.18 -9.71 -1.60
N LEU A 56 12.46 -9.38 -0.54
CA LEU A 56 11.02 -9.52 -0.43
C LEU A 56 10.32 -8.34 -1.10
N CYS A 57 9.54 -8.59 -2.15
CA CYS A 57 8.55 -7.66 -2.67
C CYS A 57 7.19 -7.98 -2.04
N GLY A 58 6.94 -7.43 -0.85
CA GLY A 58 5.71 -7.67 -0.07
C GLY A 58 4.55 -6.84 -0.59
N SER A 59 3.34 -7.43 -0.67
CA SER A 59 2.14 -6.73 -1.15
C SER A 59 1.09 -6.53 -0.06
N VAL A 60 0.10 -5.69 -0.34
CA VAL A 60 -1.01 -5.38 0.58
C VAL A 60 -1.90 -6.62 0.80
N GLY A 61 -2.15 -6.94 2.06
CA GLY A 61 -2.92 -8.10 2.53
C GLY A 61 -2.44 -8.53 3.91
N CYS A 62 -2.99 -9.59 4.51
CA CYS A 62 -2.52 -10.07 5.83
C CYS A 62 -1.00 -10.30 5.86
N GLY A 63 -0.43 -10.82 4.77
CA GLY A 63 1.00 -11.01 4.59
C GLY A 63 1.86 -9.73 4.52
N VAL A 64 1.29 -8.53 4.40
CA VAL A 64 2.03 -7.28 4.12
C VAL A 64 3.14 -7.03 5.12
N PHE A 65 2.91 -7.36 6.39
CA PHE A 65 3.81 -7.09 7.51
C PHE A 65 4.96 -8.09 7.64
N MET A 66 5.19 -8.93 6.63
CA MET A 66 6.29 -9.90 6.60
C MET A 66 7.67 -9.23 6.75
N TYR A 67 7.80 -7.96 6.37
CA TYR A 67 9.02 -7.16 6.56
C TYR A 67 9.37 -6.88 8.03
N TYR A 68 8.43 -7.01 8.98
CA TYR A 68 8.77 -6.94 10.42
C TYR A 68 9.40 -8.24 10.93
N TYR A 69 9.36 -9.31 10.14
CA TYR A 69 9.74 -10.64 10.58
C TYR A 69 11.06 -11.09 9.98
N LEU A 70 11.20 -10.94 8.67
CA LEU A 70 12.37 -11.44 7.96
C LEU A 70 13.48 -10.39 7.89
N ASP A 71 14.67 -10.81 8.29
CA ASP A 71 15.92 -10.09 8.12
C ASP A 71 16.47 -10.30 6.70
N VAL A 72 15.79 -9.66 5.74
CA VAL A 72 16.15 -9.60 4.32
C VAL A 72 15.85 -8.21 3.77
N GLY A 73 16.44 -7.88 2.63
CA GLY A 73 16.03 -6.70 1.88
C GLY A 73 14.52 -6.77 1.58
N ASN A 74 13.79 -5.66 1.71
CA ASN A 74 12.35 -5.68 1.46
C ASN A 74 11.85 -4.37 0.84
N ILE A 75 10.81 -4.50 0.02
CA ILE A 75 10.10 -3.41 -0.64
C ILE A 75 8.61 -3.65 -0.42
N GLN A 76 7.95 -2.70 0.25
CA GLN A 76 6.50 -2.68 0.31
C GLN A 76 5.94 -2.19 -1.03
N CYS A 77 5.18 -3.06 -1.69
CA CYS A 77 4.54 -2.79 -2.96
C CYS A 77 3.10 -2.32 -2.75
N SER A 78 2.60 -1.52 -3.69
CA SER A 78 1.16 -1.22 -3.80
C SER A 78 0.36 -2.49 -4.08
N HIS A 79 -0.91 -2.52 -3.67
CA HIS A 79 -1.80 -3.67 -3.84
C HIS A 79 -1.85 -4.13 -5.31
N GLY A 80 -1.56 -5.42 -5.53
CA GLY A 80 -1.50 -6.09 -6.83
C GLY A 80 -0.21 -5.86 -7.62
N ARG A 81 0.75 -5.06 -7.13
CA ARG A 81 1.92 -4.64 -7.93
C ARG A 81 3.20 -5.39 -7.60
N ALA A 82 3.19 -6.32 -6.64
CA ALA A 82 4.40 -7.02 -6.23
C ALA A 82 5.09 -7.78 -7.37
N SER A 83 4.36 -8.43 -8.28
CA SER A 83 4.94 -9.11 -9.45
C SER A 83 5.63 -8.13 -10.42
N ALA A 84 5.07 -6.94 -10.62
CA ALA A 84 5.66 -5.90 -11.47
C ALA A 84 6.92 -5.31 -10.84
N VAL A 85 6.86 -4.99 -9.53
CA VAL A 85 8.02 -4.49 -8.78
C VAL A 85 9.13 -5.54 -8.75
N ALA A 86 8.81 -6.79 -8.45
CA ALA A 86 9.76 -7.90 -8.45
C ALA A 86 10.45 -8.09 -9.80
N THR A 87 9.71 -7.95 -10.91
CA THR A 87 10.28 -7.94 -12.26
C THR A 87 11.34 -6.84 -12.41
N GLY A 88 11.02 -5.60 -12.02
CA GLY A 88 11.96 -4.48 -12.08
C GLY A 88 13.20 -4.71 -11.21
N VAL A 89 13.01 -5.15 -9.96
CA VAL A 89 14.09 -5.46 -9.02
C VAL A 89 15.01 -6.54 -9.60
N LYS A 90 14.44 -7.65 -10.11
CA LYS A 90 15.22 -8.75 -10.65
C LYS A 90 16.03 -8.35 -11.88
N ARG A 91 15.49 -7.50 -12.74
CA ARG A 91 16.20 -6.98 -13.92
C ARG A 91 17.32 -6.01 -13.57
N VAL A 92 17.14 -5.19 -12.52
CA VAL A 92 18.18 -4.25 -12.05
C VAL A 92 19.24 -4.96 -11.18
N ARG A 93 18.86 -6.03 -10.48
CA ARG A 93 19.73 -6.86 -9.63
C ARG A 93 19.60 -8.33 -10.02
N PRO A 94 20.20 -8.77 -11.14
CA PRO A 94 20.08 -10.16 -11.63
C PRO A 94 20.49 -11.21 -10.60
N ASP A 95 21.52 -10.91 -9.80
CA ASP A 95 22.03 -11.80 -8.75
C ASP A 95 21.16 -11.84 -7.49
N ALA A 96 20.20 -10.94 -7.31
CA ALA A 96 19.32 -11.00 -6.14
C ALA A 96 18.35 -12.18 -6.25
N ILE A 97 18.04 -12.81 -5.11
CA ILE A 97 16.91 -13.73 -4.99
C ILE A 97 15.67 -12.90 -4.67
N VAL A 98 14.76 -12.74 -5.64
CA VAL A 98 13.58 -11.90 -5.50
C VAL A 98 12.36 -12.78 -5.33
N PHE A 99 11.56 -12.52 -4.29
CA PHE A 99 10.30 -13.22 -4.11
C PHE A 99 9.15 -12.31 -3.72
N THR A 100 7.94 -12.70 -4.09
CA THR A 100 6.70 -12.02 -3.70
C THR A 100 5.89 -12.90 -2.75
N TYR A 101 5.10 -12.24 -1.91
CA TYR A 101 4.13 -12.87 -1.03
C TYR A 101 2.78 -12.20 -1.23
N GLN A 102 1.86 -12.88 -1.92
CA GLN A 102 0.62 -12.28 -2.42
C GLN A 102 -0.61 -13.12 -2.03
N GLY A 103 -1.66 -12.47 -1.54
CA GLY A 103 -2.96 -13.10 -1.31
C GLY A 103 -3.77 -13.27 -2.60
N ASP A 104 -4.92 -13.91 -2.51
CA ASP A 104 -5.85 -14.14 -3.63
C ASP A 104 -6.40 -12.87 -4.27
N GLY A 105 -6.87 -11.93 -3.45
CA GLY A 105 -7.34 -10.65 -3.92
C GLY A 105 -6.25 -9.78 -4.54
N ASP A 106 -5.03 -9.93 -4.02
CA ASP A 106 -3.84 -9.21 -4.49
C ASP A 106 -3.36 -9.74 -5.85
N LEU A 107 -3.15 -11.06 -5.94
CA LEU A 107 -2.58 -11.71 -7.11
C LEU A 107 -3.60 -11.96 -8.20
N ALA A 108 -4.76 -12.53 -7.86
CA ALA A 108 -5.72 -13.04 -8.85
C ALA A 108 -6.85 -12.05 -9.20
N ALA A 109 -6.92 -10.90 -8.50
CA ALA A 109 -7.85 -9.82 -8.82
C ALA A 109 -7.09 -8.61 -9.37
N ILE A 110 -6.72 -7.64 -8.51
CA ILE A 110 -6.16 -6.37 -8.98
C ILE A 110 -4.76 -6.52 -9.61
N GLY A 111 -4.01 -7.55 -9.20
CA GLY A 111 -2.70 -7.91 -9.76
C GLY A 111 -2.74 -8.95 -10.89
N GLY A 112 -3.92 -9.37 -11.36
CA GLY A 112 -4.06 -10.49 -12.30
C GLY A 112 -3.22 -10.36 -13.57
N ASN A 113 -3.20 -9.17 -14.18
CA ASN A 113 -2.36 -8.92 -15.36
C ASN A 113 -0.86 -8.91 -15.03
N GLU A 114 -0.47 -8.45 -13.84
CA GLU A 114 0.94 -8.36 -13.45
C GLU A 114 1.56 -9.75 -13.30
N ILE A 115 0.85 -10.65 -12.59
CA ILE A 115 1.31 -12.03 -12.43
C ILE A 115 1.28 -12.78 -13.77
N LEU A 116 0.25 -12.57 -14.59
CA LEU A 116 0.14 -13.21 -15.90
C LEU A 116 1.33 -12.84 -16.79
N HIS A 117 1.67 -11.56 -16.86
CA HIS A 117 2.78 -11.10 -17.70
C HIS A 117 4.15 -11.44 -17.12
N ALA A 118 4.33 -11.42 -15.80
CA ALA A 118 5.57 -11.88 -15.17
C ALA A 118 5.81 -13.38 -15.41
N ALA A 119 4.76 -14.19 -15.24
CA ALA A 119 4.78 -15.62 -15.53
C ALA A 119 5.05 -15.90 -17.01
N ASN A 120 4.33 -15.22 -17.93
CA ASN A 120 4.47 -15.43 -19.37
C ASN A 120 5.88 -15.10 -19.88
N ARG A 121 6.53 -14.06 -19.33
CA ARG A 121 7.93 -13.72 -19.64
C ARG A 121 8.93 -14.68 -19.00
N GLY A 122 8.50 -15.54 -18.09
CA GLY A 122 9.38 -16.43 -17.33
C GLY A 122 10.34 -15.67 -16.42
N GLU A 123 9.93 -14.49 -15.91
CA GLU A 123 10.77 -13.65 -15.04
C GLU A 123 11.37 -14.50 -13.91
N PRO A 124 12.69 -14.45 -13.66
CA PRO A 124 13.35 -15.33 -12.69
C PRO A 124 13.09 -14.87 -11.25
N ILE A 125 11.83 -14.95 -10.83
CA ILE A 125 11.32 -14.58 -9.51
C ILE A 125 10.53 -15.76 -8.92
N THR A 126 10.40 -15.77 -7.60
CA THR A 126 9.61 -16.76 -6.87
C THR A 126 8.34 -16.10 -6.32
N VAL A 127 7.16 -16.65 -6.59
CA VAL A 127 5.88 -16.10 -6.14
C VAL A 127 5.21 -17.08 -5.18
N PHE A 128 5.00 -16.66 -3.94
CA PHE A 128 4.14 -17.38 -3.00
C PHE A 128 2.72 -16.81 -3.07
N PHE A 129 1.79 -17.62 -3.56
CA PHE A 129 0.38 -17.26 -3.70
C PHE A 129 -0.44 -17.89 -2.57
N ILE A 130 -0.95 -17.08 -1.65
CA ILE A 130 -1.71 -17.55 -0.49
C ILE A 130 -3.18 -17.55 -0.86
N ASN A 131 -3.73 -18.74 -1.06
CA ASN A 131 -5.13 -18.93 -1.38
C ASN A 131 -5.91 -19.32 -0.12
N ASN A 132 -6.58 -18.34 0.47
CA ASN A 132 -7.54 -18.49 1.56
C ASN A 132 -8.98 -18.17 1.13
N GLY A 133 -9.21 -18.00 -0.18
CA GLY A 133 -10.53 -17.77 -0.77
C GLY A 133 -11.29 -16.56 -0.23
N ILE A 134 -10.61 -15.56 0.36
CA ILE A 134 -11.24 -14.41 0.99
C ILE A 134 -10.26 -13.24 1.19
N TYR A 135 -10.74 -12.00 1.02
CA TYR A 135 -10.01 -10.81 1.45
C TYR A 135 -10.02 -10.70 2.98
N GLY A 136 -9.07 -11.37 3.65
CA GLY A 136 -9.04 -11.46 5.11
C GLY A 136 -8.84 -10.12 5.82
N MET A 137 -7.86 -9.33 5.37
CA MET A 137 -7.47 -8.07 6.02
C MET A 137 -8.57 -7.00 6.00
N THR A 138 -9.36 -6.95 4.93
CA THR A 138 -10.37 -5.90 4.73
C THR A 138 -11.74 -6.27 5.30
N GLY A 139 -11.86 -7.40 6.00
CA GLY A 139 -13.09 -7.80 6.68
C GLY A 139 -13.91 -8.87 5.96
N GLY A 140 -13.29 -9.69 5.11
CA GLY A 140 -13.88 -10.93 4.61
C GLY A 140 -14.74 -10.78 3.36
N GLN A 141 -14.28 -10.00 2.38
CA GLN A 141 -14.93 -9.86 1.07
C GLN A 141 -14.60 -11.05 0.16
N MET A 142 -15.45 -11.28 -0.84
CA MET A 142 -15.24 -12.29 -1.87
C MET A 142 -13.96 -12.04 -2.67
N ALA A 143 -13.15 -13.09 -2.83
CA ALA A 143 -11.95 -13.14 -3.63
C ALA A 143 -12.16 -13.95 -4.93
N PRO A 144 -11.27 -13.82 -5.93
CA PRO A 144 -11.34 -14.57 -7.17
C PRO A 144 -11.37 -16.09 -6.98
N THR A 145 -10.75 -16.60 -5.91
CA THR A 145 -10.69 -18.02 -5.58
C THR A 145 -11.75 -18.48 -4.58
N THR A 146 -12.64 -17.60 -4.10
CA THR A 146 -13.73 -17.97 -3.17
C THR A 146 -14.58 -19.11 -3.75
N PRO A 147 -14.71 -20.26 -3.07
CA PRO A 147 -15.60 -21.36 -3.45
C PRO A 147 -17.06 -20.98 -3.76
N LEU A 148 -17.71 -21.78 -4.60
CA LEU A 148 -19.15 -21.66 -4.87
C LEU A 148 -19.97 -21.84 -3.59
N GLY A 149 -21.05 -21.06 -3.46
CA GLY A 149 -21.93 -21.09 -2.31
C GLY A 149 -21.36 -20.44 -1.04
N GLN A 150 -20.05 -20.14 -0.97
CA GLN A 150 -19.47 -19.49 0.19
C GLN A 150 -19.99 -18.06 0.32
N ARG A 151 -20.57 -17.75 1.48
CA ARG A 151 -21.04 -16.42 1.84
C ARG A 151 -19.87 -15.55 2.31
N THR A 152 -19.85 -14.31 1.86
CA THR A 152 -18.87 -13.30 2.25
C THR A 152 -19.58 -11.98 2.56
N THR A 153 -18.85 -10.96 3.02
CA THR A 153 -19.48 -9.65 3.29
C THR A 153 -20.03 -8.96 2.04
N THR A 154 -19.47 -9.26 0.85
CA THR A 154 -19.92 -8.71 -0.44
C THR A 154 -20.73 -9.68 -1.28
N SER A 155 -20.73 -10.97 -0.94
CA SER A 155 -21.62 -11.99 -1.52
C SER A 155 -22.47 -12.66 -0.42
N PRO A 156 -23.45 -11.95 0.17
CA PRO A 156 -24.22 -12.46 1.31
C PRO A 156 -25.11 -13.67 0.97
N ARG A 157 -25.47 -13.83 -0.30
CA ARG A 157 -26.22 -14.99 -0.82
C ARG A 157 -25.32 -16.17 -1.19
N GLY A 158 -24.00 -16.02 -1.04
CA GLY A 158 -23.01 -16.98 -1.50
C GLY A 158 -22.58 -16.69 -2.93
N ARG A 159 -21.36 -17.09 -3.30
CA ARG A 159 -20.88 -17.00 -4.69
C ARG A 159 -21.71 -17.90 -5.60
N ALA A 160 -22.19 -17.36 -6.72
CA ALA A 160 -22.94 -18.08 -7.74
C ALA A 160 -22.26 -17.92 -9.11
N THR A 161 -22.12 -19.03 -9.84
CA THR A 161 -21.49 -19.03 -11.17
C THR A 161 -22.15 -18.04 -12.13
N ALA A 162 -23.47 -17.92 -12.09
CA ALA A 162 -24.23 -17.06 -13.00
C ALA A 162 -24.01 -15.55 -12.77
N VAL A 163 -23.45 -15.14 -11.63
CA VAL A 163 -23.29 -13.72 -11.28
C VAL A 163 -21.81 -13.38 -11.09
N GLU A 164 -21.12 -14.09 -10.20
CA GLU A 164 -19.71 -13.83 -9.87
C GLU A 164 -18.72 -14.76 -10.57
N GLY A 165 -19.21 -15.65 -11.44
CA GLY A 165 -18.39 -16.66 -12.11
C GLY A 165 -17.88 -17.76 -11.17
N PRO A 166 -17.21 -18.79 -11.71
CA PRO A 166 -16.61 -19.87 -10.92
C PRO A 166 -15.28 -19.44 -10.26
N PRO A 167 -14.82 -20.13 -9.20
CA PRO A 167 -13.53 -19.88 -8.57
C PRO A 167 -12.37 -20.01 -9.57
N MET A 168 -11.47 -19.03 -9.57
CA MET A 168 -10.34 -18.98 -10.49
C MET A 168 -9.24 -19.95 -10.07
N ARG A 169 -8.77 -20.77 -11.02
CA ARG A 169 -7.74 -21.79 -10.84
C ARG A 169 -6.40 -21.30 -11.36
N VAL A 170 -5.63 -20.62 -10.50
CA VAL A 170 -4.42 -19.88 -10.91
C VAL A 170 -3.29 -20.80 -11.37
N CYS A 171 -2.99 -21.90 -10.65
CA CYS A 171 -1.96 -22.85 -11.09
C CYS A 171 -2.27 -23.40 -12.49
N GLU A 172 -3.51 -23.81 -12.74
CA GLU A 172 -3.97 -24.35 -14.01
C GLU A 172 -3.88 -23.29 -15.12
N LEU A 173 -4.30 -22.05 -14.83
CA LEU A 173 -4.20 -20.93 -15.78
C LEU A 173 -2.75 -20.63 -16.15
N LEU A 174 -1.84 -20.53 -15.18
CA LEU A 174 -0.45 -20.16 -15.43
C LEU A 174 0.37 -21.33 -15.98
N ALA A 175 -0.04 -22.58 -15.73
CA ALA A 175 0.65 -23.77 -16.26
C ALA A 175 0.51 -23.93 -17.78
N THR A 176 -0.47 -23.28 -18.41
CA THR A 176 -0.59 -23.26 -19.88
C THR A 176 0.42 -22.33 -20.56
N LEU A 177 1.06 -21.44 -19.81
CA LEU A 177 2.07 -20.52 -20.34
C LEU A 177 3.41 -21.25 -20.50
N ASP A 178 4.18 -20.88 -21.52
CA ASP A 178 5.51 -21.46 -21.73
C ASP A 178 6.56 -20.89 -20.76
N GLY A 179 6.38 -19.64 -20.33
CA GLY A 179 7.28 -18.89 -19.45
C GLY A 179 7.62 -19.57 -18.10
N PRO A 180 6.64 -20.04 -17.31
CA PRO A 180 6.91 -20.62 -16.00
C PRO A 180 7.75 -21.89 -16.06
N ALA A 181 8.74 -22.01 -15.17
CA ALA A 181 9.52 -23.23 -15.03
C ALA A 181 8.94 -24.17 -13.98
N TYR A 182 8.34 -23.62 -12.93
CA TYR A 182 7.81 -24.41 -11.83
C TYR A 182 6.51 -23.82 -11.28
N ILE A 183 5.48 -24.65 -11.17
CA ILE A 183 4.18 -24.32 -10.60
C ILE A 183 3.74 -25.50 -9.74
N GLU A 184 3.59 -25.28 -8.44
CA GLU A 184 3.09 -26.29 -7.51
C GLU A 184 2.02 -25.70 -6.58
N ARG A 185 0.97 -26.47 -6.31
CA ARG A 185 -0.01 -26.17 -5.27
C ARG A 185 0.20 -27.08 -4.07
N VAL A 186 0.28 -26.49 -2.89
CA VAL A 186 0.41 -27.15 -1.59
C VAL A 186 -0.69 -26.68 -0.63
N ALA A 187 -0.80 -27.32 0.53
CA ALA A 187 -1.75 -26.94 1.57
C ALA A 187 -1.08 -26.90 2.94
N LEU A 188 -1.69 -26.18 3.89
CA LEU A 188 -1.24 -26.08 5.27
C LEU A 188 -2.28 -26.64 6.24
N THR A 189 -2.63 -27.92 6.07
CA THR A 189 -3.70 -28.56 6.85
C THR A 189 -3.20 -29.60 7.86
N ASP A 190 -2.12 -30.30 7.54
CA ASP A 190 -1.57 -31.38 8.36
C ASP A 190 -0.04 -31.48 8.20
N ALA A 191 0.59 -32.37 8.98
CA ALA A 191 2.04 -32.56 8.94
C ALA A 191 2.55 -33.00 7.57
N LYS A 192 1.82 -33.86 6.85
CA LYS A 192 2.21 -34.35 5.52
C LYS A 192 2.22 -33.20 4.51
N ASN A 193 1.17 -32.38 4.51
CA ASN A 193 1.02 -31.22 3.65
C ASN A 193 2.02 -30.11 4.02
N HIS A 194 2.33 -29.92 5.31
CA HIS A 194 3.42 -29.04 5.74
C HIS A 194 4.78 -29.49 5.19
N MET A 195 5.06 -30.79 5.18
CA MET A 195 6.31 -31.31 4.60
C MET A 195 6.37 -31.15 3.08
N ARG A 196 5.23 -31.24 2.38
CA ARG A 196 5.15 -30.92 0.94
C ARG A 196 5.42 -29.43 0.70
N ALA A 197 4.75 -28.55 1.45
CA ALA A 197 4.98 -27.12 1.38
C ALA A 197 6.46 -26.75 1.66
N ARG A 198 7.07 -27.37 2.68
CA ARG A 198 8.48 -27.22 3.03
C ARG A 198 9.42 -27.50 1.84
N LYS A 199 9.15 -28.58 1.09
CA LYS A 199 9.91 -28.96 -0.11
C LYS A 199 9.66 -28.02 -1.28
N ALA A 200 8.40 -27.66 -1.54
CA ALA A 200 8.02 -26.77 -2.63
C ALA A 200 8.64 -25.38 -2.48
N VAL A 201 8.64 -24.82 -1.26
CA VAL A 201 9.28 -23.53 -0.95
C VAL A 201 10.78 -23.55 -1.24
N ARG A 202 11.51 -24.58 -0.75
CA ARG A 202 12.96 -24.73 -1.03
C ARG A 202 13.23 -24.87 -2.52
N LYS A 203 12.43 -25.69 -3.21
CA LYS A 203 12.56 -25.91 -4.66
C LYS A 203 12.34 -24.62 -5.45
N ALA A 204 11.35 -23.81 -5.07
CA ALA A 204 11.07 -22.55 -5.75
C ALA A 204 12.21 -21.53 -5.62
N PHE A 205 12.89 -21.48 -4.48
CA PHE A 205 14.12 -20.68 -4.32
C PHE A 205 15.30 -21.29 -5.08
N GLN A 206 15.49 -22.62 -4.98
CA GLN A 206 16.56 -23.32 -5.70
C GLN A 206 16.47 -23.13 -7.21
N ASN A 207 15.27 -23.18 -7.79
CA ASN A 207 15.06 -22.89 -9.21
C ASN A 207 15.54 -21.49 -9.60
N GLN A 208 15.38 -20.51 -8.71
CA GLN A 208 15.86 -19.15 -8.95
C GLN A 208 17.39 -19.08 -8.87
N ILE A 209 18.01 -19.78 -7.91
CA ILE A 209 19.47 -19.93 -7.78
C ILE A 209 20.05 -20.56 -9.05
N ASP A 210 19.38 -21.60 -9.56
CA ASP A 210 19.83 -22.38 -10.72
C ASP A 210 19.53 -21.67 -12.05
N GLY A 211 18.87 -20.51 -12.04
CA GLY A 211 18.52 -19.78 -13.25
C GLY A 211 17.43 -20.45 -14.10
N ARG A 212 16.58 -21.30 -13.50
CA ARG A 212 15.49 -21.99 -14.21
C ARG A 212 14.34 -21.07 -14.59
N GLY A 213 14.21 -19.89 -13.97
CA GLY A 213 13.17 -18.91 -14.28
C GLY A 213 12.02 -18.88 -13.27
N PHE A 214 10.85 -18.42 -13.74
CA PHE A 214 9.69 -18.14 -12.91
C PHE A 214 9.19 -19.38 -12.14
N SER A 215 8.96 -19.19 -10.83
CA SER A 215 8.37 -20.20 -9.95
C SER A 215 7.14 -19.67 -9.20
N LEU A 216 6.05 -20.43 -9.19
CA LEU A 216 4.85 -20.15 -8.37
C LEU A 216 4.58 -21.31 -7.41
N VAL A 217 4.40 -20.98 -6.12
CA VAL A 217 3.88 -21.93 -5.14
C VAL A 217 2.55 -21.39 -4.60
N GLU A 218 1.44 -21.99 -5.03
CA GLU A 218 0.11 -21.72 -4.47
C GLU A 218 -0.06 -22.49 -3.16
N VAL A 219 -0.50 -21.81 -2.10
CA VAL A 219 -0.61 -22.35 -0.76
C VAL A 219 -2.05 -22.20 -0.27
N LEU A 220 -2.77 -23.32 -0.19
CA LEU A 220 -4.09 -23.37 0.44
C LEU A 220 -3.94 -23.16 1.94
N SER A 221 -4.55 -22.09 2.46
CA SER A 221 -4.32 -21.61 3.82
C SER A 221 -5.63 -21.25 4.52
N ALA A 222 -5.73 -21.62 5.80
CA ALA A 222 -6.90 -21.34 6.61
C ALA A 222 -7.05 -19.84 6.96
N CYS A 223 -8.29 -19.34 6.95
CA CYS A 223 -8.63 -18.00 7.45
C CYS A 223 -9.76 -18.05 8.49
N PRO A 224 -9.48 -18.48 9.74
CA PRO A 224 -10.49 -18.65 10.79
C PRO A 224 -11.32 -17.38 11.03
N SER A 225 -10.66 -16.23 11.15
CA SER A 225 -11.33 -14.95 11.38
C SER A 225 -12.18 -14.49 10.20
N GLY A 226 -11.70 -14.67 8.97
CA GLY A 226 -12.44 -14.27 7.76
C GLY A 226 -13.67 -15.15 7.53
N TRP A 227 -13.55 -16.45 7.80
CA TRP A 227 -14.66 -17.41 7.66
C TRP A 227 -15.55 -17.50 8.90
N LYS A 228 -15.16 -16.85 10.00
CA LYS A 228 -15.86 -16.84 11.30
C LYS A 228 -16.06 -18.25 11.87
N VAL A 229 -15.04 -19.09 11.73
CA VAL A 229 -15.00 -20.44 12.30
C VAL A 229 -13.82 -20.56 13.25
N ASN A 230 -13.86 -21.55 14.13
CA ASN A 230 -12.73 -21.80 15.03
C ASN A 230 -11.50 -22.33 14.24
N PRO A 231 -10.28 -22.20 14.80
CA PRO A 231 -9.03 -22.62 14.14
C PRO A 231 -9.03 -24.05 13.59
N GLN A 232 -9.50 -25.03 14.37
CA GLN A 232 -9.49 -26.44 13.98
C GLN A 232 -10.49 -26.73 12.86
N GLU A 233 -11.65 -26.10 12.91
CA GLU A 233 -12.66 -26.17 11.85
C GLU A 233 -12.17 -25.51 10.56
N ALA A 234 -11.46 -24.38 10.64
CA ALA A 234 -10.89 -23.72 9.47
C ALA A 234 -9.95 -24.65 8.68
N ILE A 235 -9.09 -25.38 9.39
CA ILE A 235 -8.17 -26.35 8.76
C ILE A 235 -8.96 -27.46 8.05
N ARG A 236 -9.93 -28.07 8.73
CA ARG A 236 -10.82 -29.09 8.11
C ARG A 236 -11.63 -28.54 6.95
N TRP A 237 -11.99 -27.25 7.01
CA TRP A 237 -12.73 -26.57 5.95
C TRP A 237 -11.90 -26.46 4.67
N VAL A 238 -10.59 -26.20 4.77
CA VAL A 238 -9.68 -26.21 3.61
C VAL A 238 -9.71 -27.58 2.93
N GLU A 239 -9.60 -28.66 3.70
CA GLU A 239 -9.60 -30.03 3.17
C GLU A 239 -10.92 -30.38 2.48
N LYS A 240 -12.04 -30.01 3.10
CA LYS A 240 -13.37 -30.36 2.61
C LYS A 240 -13.84 -29.50 1.44
N ASN A 241 -13.48 -28.21 1.41
CA ASN A 241 -14.09 -27.24 0.48
C ASN A 241 -13.10 -26.64 -0.51
N MET A 242 -11.83 -26.46 -0.14
CA MET A 242 -10.84 -25.86 -1.04
C MET A 242 -10.09 -26.91 -1.84
N MET A 243 -9.55 -27.95 -1.21
CA MET A 243 -8.75 -28.98 -1.89
C MET A 243 -9.48 -29.69 -3.05
N PRO A 244 -10.81 -29.96 -2.99
CA PRO A 244 -11.51 -30.53 -4.14
C PRO A 244 -11.62 -29.56 -5.34
N ILE A 245 -11.63 -28.25 -5.08
CA ILE A 245 -11.68 -27.21 -6.12
C ILE A 245 -10.28 -26.93 -6.66
N PHE A 246 -9.29 -26.99 -5.76
CA PHE A 246 -7.88 -26.64 -5.95
C PHE A 246 -7.00 -27.84 -5.55
N PRO A 247 -6.88 -28.89 -6.39
CA PRO A 247 -6.12 -30.07 -6.04
C PRO A 247 -4.63 -29.75 -5.84
N VAL A 248 -4.04 -30.27 -4.77
CA VAL A 248 -2.60 -30.13 -4.47
C VAL A 248 -1.76 -30.99 -5.41
N GLY A 249 -0.65 -30.46 -5.91
CA GLY A 249 0.16 -31.16 -6.91
C GLY A 249 1.10 -30.24 -7.67
N VAL A 250 2.03 -30.86 -8.40
CA VAL A 250 2.89 -30.17 -9.36
C VAL A 250 2.13 -30.02 -10.66
N PHE A 251 1.99 -28.80 -11.16
CA PHE A 251 1.33 -28.47 -12.42
C PHE A 251 2.33 -28.22 -13.54
N LYS A 252 3.53 -27.73 -13.19
CA LYS A 252 4.63 -27.55 -14.12
C LYS A 252 5.96 -27.69 -13.38
N ASP A 253 6.91 -28.38 -14.00
CA ASP A 253 8.29 -28.54 -13.51
C ASP A 253 9.18 -28.92 -14.69
N ILE A 254 9.71 -27.90 -15.36
CA ILE A 254 10.56 -28.03 -16.54
C ILE A 254 11.93 -27.43 -16.25
N ASP A 255 12.98 -28.06 -16.75
CA ASP A 255 14.33 -27.50 -16.65
C ASP A 255 14.54 -26.50 -17.79
N ARG A 256 14.75 -25.23 -17.45
CA ARG A 256 14.96 -24.14 -18.41
C ARG A 256 16.31 -23.44 -18.24
N LYS A 257 17.25 -24.06 -17.51
CA LYS A 257 18.54 -23.46 -17.15
C LYS A 257 19.33 -22.86 -18.33
N ASN A 258 19.11 -23.38 -19.55
CA ASN A 258 19.81 -22.97 -20.76
C ASN A 258 18.94 -22.21 -21.79
N GLU A 259 17.67 -21.93 -21.48
CA GLU A 259 16.74 -21.28 -22.43
C GLU A 259 16.60 -19.77 -22.21
N LEU A 260 16.92 -19.29 -21.02
CA LEU A 260 16.85 -17.88 -20.68
C LEU A 260 18.16 -17.21 -21.12
N GLU A 261 18.29 -16.90 -22.41
CA GLU A 261 19.32 -15.99 -22.87
C GLU A 261 19.21 -14.68 -22.08
N GLN A 262 20.27 -14.31 -21.37
CA GLN A 262 20.35 -12.97 -20.79
C GLN A 262 20.27 -12.00 -21.96
N VAL A 263 19.20 -11.21 -22.02
CA VAL A 263 19.12 -10.10 -22.96
C VAL A 263 20.17 -9.07 -22.53
N THR A 264 21.40 -9.24 -23.01
CA THR A 264 22.46 -8.25 -22.97
C THR A 264 22.15 -7.19 -24.02
N SER A 265 20.96 -6.59 -23.96
CA SER A 265 20.76 -5.35 -24.70
C SER A 265 21.73 -4.35 -24.10
N PRO A 266 22.72 -3.85 -24.86
CA PRO A 266 23.56 -2.77 -24.36
C PRO A 266 22.61 -1.68 -23.87
N ARG A 267 22.80 -1.26 -22.62
CA ARG A 267 22.07 -0.11 -22.06
C ARG A 267 22.18 0.96 -23.14
N PRO A 268 21.07 1.42 -23.77
CA PRO A 268 21.18 2.48 -24.75
C PRO A 268 21.94 3.59 -24.03
N ALA A 269 23.10 3.99 -24.58
CA ALA A 269 23.94 5.02 -24.00
C ALA A 269 23.00 6.14 -23.65
N GLY A 270 22.80 6.36 -22.34
CA GLY A 270 21.66 7.12 -21.85
C GLY A 270 21.64 8.41 -22.64
N ARG A 271 20.64 8.60 -23.51
CA ARG A 271 20.48 9.87 -24.18
C ARG A 271 20.28 10.81 -23.01
N ARG A 272 21.28 11.67 -22.73
CA ARG A 272 21.02 12.85 -21.91
C ARG A 272 19.82 13.46 -22.60
N VAL A 273 18.68 13.42 -21.92
CA VAL A 273 17.60 14.31 -22.29
C VAL A 273 18.21 15.65 -21.92
N ASP A 274 18.85 16.28 -22.89
CA ASP A 274 19.17 17.69 -22.79
C ASP A 274 17.85 18.32 -22.38
N ALA A 275 17.89 19.11 -21.29
CA ALA A 275 16.71 19.82 -20.79
C ALA A 275 15.98 20.36 -22.02
N ALA A 276 14.70 19.99 -22.17
CA ALA A 276 13.91 20.49 -23.27
C ALA A 276 14.15 22.00 -23.34
N PRO A 277 14.43 22.57 -24.52
CA PRO A 277 14.60 24.02 -24.64
C PRO A 277 13.41 24.67 -23.93
N GLU A 278 13.65 25.74 -23.18
CA GLU A 278 12.63 26.58 -22.57
C GLU A 278 11.77 27.25 -23.66
N GLU A 279 11.08 26.47 -24.48
CA GLU A 279 9.95 26.95 -25.26
C GLU A 279 8.78 27.04 -24.30
N SER A 280 8.78 28.17 -23.59
CA SER A 280 7.60 28.98 -23.30
C SER A 280 6.28 28.22 -23.46
N ARG A 281 5.98 27.35 -22.48
CA ARG A 281 4.59 27.02 -22.18
C ARG A 281 3.96 28.31 -21.67
N THR A 282 3.37 29.10 -22.56
CA THR A 282 2.46 30.18 -22.19
C THR A 282 1.19 29.54 -21.63
N VAL A 283 1.28 29.09 -20.38
CA VAL A 283 0.11 28.94 -19.53
C VAL A 283 -0.16 30.35 -19.04
N ASP A 284 -1.27 30.95 -19.50
CA ASP A 284 -1.72 32.23 -18.96
C ASP A 284 -1.77 32.12 -17.43
N PRO A 285 -0.95 32.89 -16.69
CA PRO A 285 -0.82 32.74 -15.25
C PRO A 285 -2.00 33.42 -14.57
N VAL A 286 -3.16 32.78 -14.60
CA VAL A 286 -4.30 33.17 -13.77
C VAL A 286 -4.13 32.49 -12.41
N GLY A 287 -3.18 33.00 -11.60
CA GLY A 287 -2.94 32.53 -10.24
C GLY A 287 -1.51 32.76 -9.76
N ALA A 288 -1.33 33.75 -8.87
CA ALA A 288 -0.19 33.95 -7.97
C ALA A 288 1.26 33.75 -8.48
N ILE A 289 1.57 34.19 -9.70
CA ILE A 289 2.91 34.70 -10.05
C ILE A 289 3.21 36.04 -9.33
N ALA A 290 2.30 36.57 -8.50
CA ALA A 290 2.32 37.96 -8.04
C ALA A 290 2.87 38.28 -6.62
N ARG A 291 3.41 37.34 -5.81
CA ARG A 291 3.86 37.70 -4.43
C ARG A 291 5.16 37.08 -3.86
N GLY A 292 6.01 36.43 -4.65
CA GLY A 292 7.46 36.32 -4.36
C GLY A 292 7.99 35.63 -3.08
N GLU A 293 7.20 34.98 -2.20
CA GLU A 293 7.68 34.55 -0.86
C GLU A 293 7.68 33.03 -0.56
N LEU A 294 7.22 32.14 -1.45
CA LEU A 294 7.24 30.68 -1.17
C LEU A 294 8.52 30.00 -1.68
N ASP A 295 9.37 29.55 -0.75
CA ASP A 295 10.55 28.70 -1.00
C ASP A 295 10.18 27.20 -1.07
N ASP A 296 10.07 26.54 0.08
CA ASP A 296 9.73 25.12 0.27
C ASP A 296 8.81 24.96 1.49
N VAL A 297 7.58 24.49 1.26
CA VAL A 297 6.58 24.31 2.31
C VAL A 297 6.37 22.83 2.57
N ALA A 298 6.71 22.38 3.78
CA ALA A 298 6.43 21.04 4.28
C ALA A 298 5.14 21.06 5.12
N LEU A 299 4.02 20.74 4.49
CA LEU A 299 2.68 20.79 5.07
C LEU A 299 2.19 19.39 5.47
N THR A 300 1.59 19.27 6.66
CA THR A 300 0.84 18.09 7.09
C THR A 300 -0.60 18.44 7.37
N LEU A 301 -1.56 17.79 6.69
CA LEU A 301 -2.98 17.91 7.03
C LEU A 301 -3.41 16.62 7.73
N SER A 302 -4.10 16.71 8.87
CA SER A 302 -4.48 15.53 9.66
C SER A 302 -5.86 15.68 10.33
N GLY A 303 -6.59 14.57 10.38
CA GLY A 303 -7.93 14.48 10.98
C GLY A 303 -8.45 13.05 11.05
N PHE A 304 -9.74 12.88 11.35
CA PHE A 304 -10.42 11.60 11.31
C PHE A 304 -10.84 11.26 9.88
N GLY A 305 -10.92 9.97 9.58
CA GLY A 305 -11.56 9.49 8.35
C GLY A 305 -12.96 10.10 8.19
N GLY A 306 -13.24 10.64 7.01
CA GLY A 306 -14.50 11.34 6.72
C GLY A 306 -14.46 12.86 6.88
N GLN A 307 -13.42 13.44 7.50
CA GLN A 307 -13.27 14.90 7.62
C GLN A 307 -12.73 15.57 6.34
N GLY A 308 -12.54 14.84 5.24
CA GLY A 308 -12.14 15.42 3.95
C GLY A 308 -10.70 15.96 3.91
N VAL A 309 -9.84 15.55 4.84
CA VAL A 309 -8.44 15.99 4.96
C VAL A 309 -7.62 15.66 3.72
N LEU A 310 -7.71 14.41 3.23
CA LEU A 310 -6.99 13.97 2.03
C LEU A 310 -7.46 14.76 0.80
N PHE A 311 -8.76 15.01 0.69
CA PHE A 311 -9.34 15.79 -0.40
C PHE A 311 -8.87 17.25 -0.36
N ALA A 312 -8.83 17.89 0.81
CA ALA A 312 -8.29 19.24 0.94
C ALA A 312 -6.80 19.32 0.59
N GLY A 313 -6.01 18.32 1.00
CA GLY A 313 -4.62 18.22 0.59
C GLY A 313 -4.47 18.02 -0.91
N LEU A 314 -5.27 17.15 -1.53
CA LEU A 314 -5.21 16.92 -2.97
C LEU A 314 -5.61 18.18 -3.75
N ALA A 315 -6.65 18.89 -3.31
CA ALA A 315 -7.07 20.16 -3.88
C ALA A 315 -5.93 21.18 -3.91
N LEU A 316 -5.20 21.31 -2.80
CA LEU A 316 -4.04 22.20 -2.69
C LEU A 316 -2.89 21.78 -3.61
N ALA A 317 -2.60 20.48 -3.66
CA ALA A 317 -1.56 19.93 -4.53
C ALA A 317 -1.84 20.23 -6.01
N GLU A 318 -3.06 19.96 -6.48
CA GLU A 318 -3.47 20.22 -7.85
C GLU A 318 -3.45 21.71 -8.20
N GLY A 319 -3.91 22.58 -7.27
CA GLY A 319 -3.81 24.02 -7.46
C GLY A 319 -2.36 24.51 -7.54
N ALA A 320 -1.46 23.93 -6.73
CA ALA A 320 -0.03 24.27 -6.77
C ALA A 320 0.65 23.83 -8.08
N VAL A 321 0.31 22.64 -8.60
CA VAL A 321 0.81 22.17 -9.90
C VAL A 321 0.40 23.13 -11.03
N ARG A 322 -0.82 23.68 -10.98
CA ARG A 322 -1.27 24.69 -11.96
C ARG A 322 -0.50 25.99 -11.92
N GLU A 323 0.04 26.34 -10.76
CA GLU A 323 0.86 27.53 -10.56
C GLU A 323 2.35 27.25 -10.85
N GLY A 324 2.67 26.07 -11.37
CA GLY A 324 4.03 25.69 -11.78
C GLY A 324 4.93 25.27 -10.63
N LEU A 325 4.37 24.92 -9.47
CA LEU A 325 5.16 24.40 -8.34
C LEU A 325 5.47 22.91 -8.53
N GLU A 326 6.63 22.51 -8.03
CA GLU A 326 6.98 21.12 -7.77
C GLU A 326 6.19 20.66 -6.54
N VAL A 327 5.46 19.55 -6.68
CA VAL A 327 4.53 19.08 -5.64
C VAL A 327 4.71 17.60 -5.37
N THR A 328 4.77 17.23 -4.09
CA THR A 328 4.57 15.85 -3.66
C THR A 328 3.37 15.77 -2.74
N TRP A 329 2.51 14.78 -2.95
CA TRP A 329 1.35 14.51 -2.11
C TRP A 329 1.36 13.03 -1.68
N ILE A 330 1.55 12.77 -0.39
CA ILE A 330 1.54 11.42 0.17
C ILE A 330 0.37 11.28 1.14
N PRO A 331 -0.66 10.48 0.81
CA PRO A 331 -1.70 10.14 1.75
C PRO A 331 -1.22 9.03 2.70
N SER A 332 -1.69 9.07 3.94
CA SER A 332 -1.50 8.03 4.93
C SER A 332 -2.79 7.78 5.69
N TYR A 333 -3.18 6.51 5.72
CA TYR A 333 -4.34 5.99 6.41
C TYR A 333 -3.88 5.04 7.52
N GLY A 334 -4.48 5.16 8.69
CA GLY A 334 -4.35 4.15 9.73
C GLY A 334 -5.04 2.84 9.32
N PRO A 335 -4.65 1.70 9.91
CA PRO A 335 -5.22 0.38 9.61
C PRO A 335 -6.67 0.21 10.14
N GLU A 336 -7.25 1.22 10.78
CA GLU A 336 -8.56 1.14 11.42
C GLU A 336 -9.73 1.23 10.40
N MET A 337 -10.70 0.31 10.50
CA MET A 337 -11.82 0.18 9.55
C MET A 337 -12.77 1.40 9.49
N ARG A 338 -12.89 2.21 10.57
CA ARG A 338 -13.67 3.47 10.63
C ARG A 338 -13.14 4.37 11.74
N GLY A 339 -13.15 5.70 11.52
CA GLY A 339 -12.81 6.69 12.55
C GLY A 339 -11.32 6.81 12.91
N GLY A 340 -10.44 6.07 12.24
CA GLY A 340 -8.99 6.22 12.39
C GLY A 340 -8.49 7.59 11.92
N THR A 341 -7.31 7.99 12.39
CA THR A 341 -6.66 9.22 11.92
C THR A 341 -6.15 9.02 10.50
N ALA A 342 -6.51 9.93 9.60
CA ALA A 342 -5.95 10.04 8.26
C ALA A 342 -5.16 11.35 8.15
N HIS A 343 -4.04 11.31 7.46
CA HIS A 343 -3.24 12.50 7.19
C HIS A 343 -2.65 12.45 5.79
N CYS A 344 -2.26 13.60 5.27
CA CYS A 344 -1.42 13.67 4.08
C CYS A 344 -0.25 14.63 4.31
N HIS A 345 0.88 14.28 3.70
CA HIS A 345 2.06 15.13 3.60
C HIS A 345 2.08 15.78 2.23
N LEU A 346 2.22 17.10 2.23
CA LEU A 346 2.39 17.91 1.04
C LEU A 346 3.73 18.63 1.11
N ARG A 347 4.53 18.54 0.05
CA ARG A 347 5.59 19.52 -0.22
C ARG A 347 5.21 20.36 -1.41
N LEU A 348 5.33 21.68 -1.25
CA LEU A 348 5.16 22.67 -2.32
C LEU A 348 6.48 23.42 -2.44
N SER A 349 7.12 23.37 -3.60
CA SER A 349 8.46 23.94 -3.80
C SER A 349 8.61 24.54 -5.19
N ARG A 350 9.45 25.58 -5.31
CA ARG A 350 9.89 26.11 -6.61
C ARG A 350 11.05 25.31 -7.21
N SER A 351 11.72 24.51 -6.39
CA SER A 351 12.84 23.66 -6.79
C SER A 351 12.45 22.17 -6.76
N PRO A 352 13.12 21.30 -7.55
CA PRO A 352 12.88 19.87 -7.53
C PRO A 352 12.89 19.28 -6.11
N ILE A 353 11.85 18.53 -5.76
CA ILE A 353 11.70 17.92 -4.44
C ILE A 353 12.49 16.62 -4.39
N ALA A 354 13.55 16.60 -3.58
CA ALA A 354 14.42 15.42 -3.43
C ALA A 354 13.76 14.27 -2.65
N SER A 355 12.90 14.59 -1.67
CA SER A 355 12.19 13.60 -0.87
C SER A 355 10.79 14.09 -0.51
N PRO A 356 9.76 13.24 -0.67
CA PRO A 356 8.39 13.59 -0.32
C PRO A 356 8.09 13.42 1.18
N TRP A 357 9.04 12.88 1.96
CA TRP A 357 8.85 12.61 3.38
C TRP A 357 8.97 13.86 4.24
N ILE A 358 8.08 14.01 5.24
CA ILE A 358 8.06 15.14 6.16
C ILE A 358 8.24 14.63 7.59
N SER A 359 9.47 14.70 8.09
CA SER A 359 9.77 14.43 9.51
C SER A 359 9.45 15.62 10.41
N ARG A 360 9.67 16.84 9.90
CA ARG A 360 9.45 18.13 10.59
C ARG A 360 8.67 19.09 9.68
N PRO A 361 7.35 19.26 9.86
CA PRO A 361 6.57 20.17 9.03
C PRO A 361 6.86 21.64 9.34
N SER A 362 6.78 22.49 8.31
CA SER A 362 6.69 23.94 8.46
C SER A 362 5.26 24.41 8.71
N SER A 363 4.27 23.63 8.27
CA SER A 363 2.85 23.90 8.49
C SER A 363 2.08 22.63 8.86
N VAL A 364 1.13 22.74 9.79
CA VAL A 364 0.18 21.68 10.12
C VAL A 364 -1.24 22.22 10.10
N ILE A 365 -2.15 21.53 9.41
CA ILE A 365 -3.60 21.76 9.51
C ILE A 365 -4.22 20.58 10.26
N SER A 366 -4.74 20.83 11.45
CA SER A 366 -5.27 19.81 12.36
C SER A 366 -6.78 19.95 12.54
N PHE A 367 -7.51 18.86 12.29
CA PHE A 367 -8.96 18.80 12.43
C PHE A 367 -9.45 18.16 13.73
N ASN A 368 -8.56 17.57 14.54
CA ASN A 368 -8.92 16.86 15.77
C ASN A 368 -7.79 16.82 16.81
N GLN A 369 -8.15 16.49 18.06
CA GLN A 369 -7.21 16.47 19.19
C GLN A 369 -6.06 15.47 19.02
N PRO A 370 -6.28 14.22 18.53
CA PRO A 370 -5.18 13.27 18.31
C PRO A 370 -4.12 13.75 17.30
N SER A 371 -4.52 14.57 16.32
CA SER A 371 -3.60 15.13 15.34
C SER A 371 -2.66 16.18 15.94
N ILE A 372 -3.13 16.95 16.92
CA ILE A 372 -2.28 17.86 17.70
C ILE A 372 -1.20 17.07 18.43
N ALA A 373 -1.60 16.07 19.22
CA ALA A 373 -0.66 15.23 19.98
C ALA A 373 0.37 14.52 19.08
N LYS A 374 0.02 14.23 17.82
CA LYS A 374 0.91 13.53 16.89
C LYS A 374 1.90 14.44 16.16
N PHE A 375 1.51 15.68 15.84
CA PHE A 375 2.24 16.52 14.89
C PHE A 375 2.70 17.87 15.45
N ALA A 376 2.07 18.42 16.48
CA ALA A 376 2.38 19.76 16.99
C ALA A 376 3.85 19.89 17.43
N ASP A 377 4.39 18.90 18.15
CA ASP A 377 5.78 18.94 18.63
C ASP A 377 6.82 18.86 17.51
N LYS A 378 6.41 18.38 16.33
CA LYS A 378 7.31 18.22 15.17
C LYS A 378 7.44 19.48 14.34
N ILE A 379 6.58 20.47 14.56
CA ILE A 379 6.59 21.74 13.82
C ILE A 379 7.90 22.47 14.11
N VAL A 380 8.56 22.92 13.04
CA VAL A 380 9.80 23.72 13.15
C VAL A 380 9.51 25.07 13.81
N PRO A 381 10.48 25.66 14.54
CA PRO A 381 10.33 27.03 15.05
C PRO A 381 9.99 28.02 13.92
N GLY A 382 9.08 28.94 14.18
CA GLY A 382 8.48 29.86 13.21
C GLY A 382 7.36 29.26 12.35
N GLY A 383 7.09 27.95 12.49
CA GLY A 383 6.07 27.24 11.71
C GLY A 383 4.63 27.61 12.07
N LEU A 384 3.69 27.13 11.26
CA LEU A 384 2.26 27.41 11.37
C LEU A 384 1.47 26.17 11.85
N LEU A 385 0.65 26.34 12.87
CA LEU A 385 -0.34 25.37 13.30
C LEU A 385 -1.75 25.95 13.13
N MET A 386 -2.50 25.43 12.15
CA MET A 386 -3.92 25.73 11.99
C MET A 386 -4.78 24.67 12.66
N VAL A 387 -5.75 25.10 13.45
CA VAL A 387 -6.53 24.22 14.31
C VAL A 387 -8.02 24.44 14.10
N ASN A 388 -8.76 23.36 13.89
CA ASN A 388 -10.20 23.37 13.94
C ASN A 388 -10.70 23.46 15.40
N SER A 389 -10.98 24.67 15.89
CA SER A 389 -11.34 24.94 17.29
C SER A 389 -12.73 24.40 17.69
N SER A 390 -13.53 23.97 16.71
CA SER A 390 -14.80 23.29 16.97
C SER A 390 -14.58 21.97 17.72
N LEU A 391 -13.54 21.22 17.37
CA LEU A 391 -13.25 19.88 17.92
C LEU A 391 -11.98 19.81 18.77
N VAL A 392 -11.02 20.70 18.55
CA VAL A 392 -9.79 20.76 19.34
C VAL A 392 -10.00 21.73 20.50
N LYS A 393 -9.67 21.28 21.71
CA LYS A 393 -9.80 22.09 22.93
C LYS A 393 -8.44 22.38 23.56
N ASP A 394 -7.55 21.41 23.54
CA ASP A 394 -6.22 21.57 24.12
C ASP A 394 -5.21 21.94 23.03
N LEU A 395 -4.59 23.11 23.18
CA LEU A 395 -3.54 23.61 22.30
C LEU A 395 -2.16 23.30 22.90
N PRO A 396 -1.12 23.13 22.06
CA PRO A 396 0.24 22.95 22.56
C PRO A 396 0.74 24.23 23.24
N ASP A 397 1.49 24.06 24.32
CA ASP A 397 2.21 25.15 24.99
C ASP A 397 3.53 25.45 24.26
N ARG A 398 3.42 26.09 23.08
CA ARG A 398 4.56 26.44 22.21
C ARG A 398 4.46 27.90 21.81
N THR A 399 5.43 28.72 22.23
CA THR A 399 5.49 30.15 21.92
C THR A 399 6.31 30.47 20.67
N ASP A 400 7.03 29.48 20.13
CA ASP A 400 7.91 29.61 18.97
C ASP A 400 7.20 29.30 17.64
N ILE A 401 5.90 28.98 17.65
CA ILE A 401 5.10 28.71 16.45
C ILE A 401 3.87 29.62 16.40
N ARG A 402 3.36 29.88 15.20
CA ARG A 402 2.11 30.64 15.00
C ARG A 402 0.93 29.68 15.06
N ILE A 403 0.01 29.89 16.01
CA ILE A 403 -1.22 29.09 16.14
C ILE A 403 -2.42 29.91 15.64
N VAL A 404 -3.17 29.37 14.68
CA VAL A 404 -4.39 29.99 14.12
C VAL A 404 -5.57 29.06 14.36
N GLN A 405 -6.58 29.54 15.07
CA GLN A 405 -7.80 28.79 15.38
C GLN A 405 -8.92 29.17 14.42
N VAL A 406 -9.61 28.17 13.87
CA VAL A 406 -10.70 28.33 12.92
C VAL A 406 -11.89 27.50 13.38
N PRO A 407 -13.06 28.10 13.69
CA PRO A 407 -14.27 27.38 14.07
C PRO A 407 -14.94 26.76 12.84
N ALA A 408 -14.29 25.76 12.24
CA ALA A 408 -14.63 25.30 10.90
C ALA A 408 -15.98 24.56 10.84
N TYR A 409 -16.38 23.84 11.89
CA TYR A 409 -17.70 23.19 11.90
C TYR A 409 -18.84 24.16 12.18
N GLU A 410 -18.66 25.15 13.06
CA GLU A 410 -19.67 26.20 13.27
C GLU A 410 -19.84 27.01 11.98
N ALA A 411 -18.74 27.38 11.32
CA ALA A 411 -18.78 28.07 10.04
C ALA A 411 -19.42 27.21 8.92
N ALA A 412 -19.12 25.91 8.87
CA ALA A 412 -19.76 24.98 7.93
C ALA A 412 -21.26 24.82 8.19
N SER A 413 -21.67 24.82 9.46
CA SER A 413 -23.08 24.79 9.87
C SER A 413 -23.83 26.04 9.40
N ASN A 414 -23.21 27.22 9.52
CA ASN A 414 -23.81 28.48 9.07
C ASN A 414 -24.00 28.55 7.55
N LEU A 415 -23.16 27.83 6.79
CA LEU A 415 -23.32 27.67 5.34
C LEU A 415 -24.34 26.59 4.95
N GLY A 416 -24.95 25.89 5.90
CA GLY A 416 -25.87 24.78 5.64
C GLY A 416 -25.20 23.51 5.09
N ASN A 417 -23.87 23.42 5.13
CA ASN A 417 -23.11 22.26 4.64
C ASN A 417 -22.01 21.86 5.63
N MET A 418 -22.37 21.01 6.60
CA MET A 418 -21.44 20.47 7.61
C MET A 418 -20.24 19.72 7.04
N LYS A 419 -20.29 19.25 5.78
CA LYS A 419 -19.18 18.56 5.13
C LYS A 419 -18.12 19.52 4.57
N ALA A 420 -18.38 20.83 4.58
CA ALA A 420 -17.49 21.84 3.99
C ALA A 420 -16.38 22.34 4.93
N ALA A 421 -16.31 21.83 6.17
CA ALA A 421 -15.31 22.25 7.16
C ALA A 421 -13.86 22.13 6.64
N ASN A 422 -13.58 21.15 5.78
CA ASN A 422 -12.28 20.98 5.15
C ASN A 422 -11.92 22.10 4.16
N MET A 423 -12.90 22.58 3.40
CA MET A 423 -12.73 23.69 2.47
C MET A 423 -12.60 25.03 3.21
N ILE A 424 -13.27 25.18 4.37
CA ILE A 424 -13.11 26.35 5.25
C ILE A 424 -11.68 26.39 5.82
N MET A 425 -11.19 25.27 6.36
CA MET A 425 -9.80 25.18 6.83
C MET A 425 -8.80 25.45 5.70
N LEU A 426 -9.04 24.91 4.51
CA LEU A 426 -8.21 25.17 3.33
C LEU A 426 -8.22 26.66 2.98
N GLY A 427 -9.39 27.30 2.92
CA GLY A 427 -9.49 28.74 2.65
C GLY A 427 -8.73 29.58 3.67
N ALA A 428 -8.88 29.28 4.96
CA ALA A 428 -8.13 29.96 6.01
C ALA A 428 -6.61 29.79 5.82
N TYR A 429 -6.15 28.60 5.44
CA TYR A 429 -4.74 28.35 5.12
C TYR A 429 -4.25 29.16 3.92
N LEU A 430 -5.03 29.23 2.84
CA LEU A 430 -4.68 30.03 1.67
C LEU A 430 -4.57 31.51 2.01
N GLU A 431 -5.42 32.02 2.91
CA GLU A 431 -5.34 33.42 3.34
C GLU A 431 -4.10 33.70 4.20
N VAL A 432 -3.78 32.82 5.14
CA VAL A 432 -2.62 32.99 6.03
C VAL A 432 -1.29 32.85 5.28
N THR A 433 -1.22 31.93 4.32
CA THR A 433 0.05 31.54 3.68
C THR A 433 0.22 32.09 2.28
N GLN A 434 -0.87 32.46 1.61
CA GLN A 434 -0.87 32.82 0.19
C GLN A 434 -0.21 31.73 -0.70
N ALA A 435 -0.24 30.46 -0.25
CA ALA A 435 0.48 29.35 -0.87
C ALA A 435 0.07 29.09 -2.33
N VAL A 436 -1.23 29.20 -2.62
CA VAL A 436 -1.84 28.96 -3.93
C VAL A 436 -3.06 29.88 -4.06
N SER A 437 -3.39 30.32 -5.28
CA SER A 437 -4.61 31.09 -5.50
C SER A 437 -5.88 30.24 -5.42
N GLN A 438 -6.96 30.83 -4.90
CA GLN A 438 -8.29 30.19 -4.88
C GLN A 438 -8.76 29.80 -6.29
N GLY A 439 -8.38 30.55 -7.33
CA GLY A 439 -8.72 30.25 -8.72
C GLY A 439 -8.17 28.89 -9.16
N SER A 440 -6.88 28.64 -8.90
CA SER A 440 -6.20 27.38 -9.25
C SER A 440 -6.83 26.17 -8.56
N ILE A 441 -7.22 26.32 -7.28
CA ILE A 441 -7.93 25.26 -6.53
C ILE A 441 -9.28 24.92 -7.17
N LEU A 442 -10.06 25.94 -7.52
CA LEU A 442 -11.39 25.74 -8.09
C LEU A 442 -11.34 25.17 -9.51
N SER A 443 -10.34 25.56 -10.32
CA SER A 443 -10.10 24.97 -11.64
C SER A 443 -9.73 23.49 -11.54
N ALA A 444 -8.93 23.09 -10.54
CA ALA A 444 -8.61 21.69 -10.30
C ALA A 444 -9.86 20.83 -10.04
N PHE A 445 -10.86 21.37 -9.34
CA PHE A 445 -12.12 20.67 -9.09
C PHE A 445 -12.95 20.39 -10.35
N VAL A 446 -12.93 21.31 -11.32
CA VAL A 446 -13.68 21.15 -12.58
C VAL A 446 -13.15 19.98 -13.39
N GLU A 447 -11.83 19.87 -13.53
CA GLU A 447 -11.19 18.78 -14.30
C GLU A 447 -11.36 17.41 -13.65
N HIS A 448 -11.54 17.35 -12.33
CA HIS A 448 -11.86 16.12 -11.59
C HIS A 448 -13.35 15.74 -11.64
N GLY A 449 -14.15 16.43 -12.47
CA GLY A 449 -15.56 16.12 -12.67
C GLY A 449 -16.45 16.41 -11.45
N ILE A 450 -16.04 17.34 -10.58
CA ILE A 450 -16.89 17.76 -9.46
C ILE A 450 -18.14 18.45 -10.00
N LYS A 451 -19.31 18.02 -9.50
CA LYS A 451 -20.61 18.55 -9.93
C LYS A 451 -20.69 20.08 -9.72
N PRO A 452 -21.34 20.84 -10.62
CA PRO A 452 -21.46 22.30 -10.52
C PRO A 452 -22.00 22.81 -9.18
N GLU A 453 -22.97 22.12 -8.59
CA GLU A 453 -23.55 22.47 -7.28
C GLU A 453 -22.51 22.38 -6.15
N MET A 454 -21.64 21.37 -6.19
CA MET A 454 -20.55 21.17 -5.22
C MET A 454 -19.44 22.20 -5.41
N LEU A 455 -19.18 22.64 -6.65
CA LEU A 455 -18.22 23.71 -6.93
C LEU A 455 -18.63 25.03 -6.29
N LYS A 456 -19.92 25.39 -6.38
CA LYS A 456 -20.46 26.59 -5.73
C LYS A 456 -20.30 26.50 -4.20
N SER A 457 -20.70 25.37 -3.61
CA SER A 457 -20.57 25.16 -2.17
C SER A 457 -19.11 25.19 -1.68
N ASN A 458 -18.18 24.57 -2.43
CA ASN A 458 -16.76 24.61 -2.10
C ASN A 458 -16.17 26.02 -2.21
N ARG A 459 -16.58 26.81 -3.21
CA ARG A 459 -16.17 28.20 -3.37
C ARG A 459 -16.58 29.05 -2.16
N GLU A 460 -17.86 28.98 -1.77
CA GLU A 460 -18.40 29.70 -0.61
C GLU A 460 -17.69 29.31 0.69
N ALA A 461 -17.39 28.02 0.85
CA ALA A 461 -16.65 27.51 2.01
C ALA A 461 -15.20 28.03 2.06
N ILE A 462 -14.49 28.02 0.93
CA ILE A 462 -13.13 28.60 0.85
C ILE A 462 -13.17 30.10 1.19
N GLU A 463 -14.11 30.85 0.62
CA GLU A 463 -14.25 32.29 0.89
C GLU A 463 -14.57 32.58 2.36
N MET A 464 -15.43 31.77 2.98
CA MET A 464 -15.71 31.86 4.42
C MET A 464 -14.45 31.63 5.25
N GLY A 465 -13.68 30.59 4.93
CA GLY A 465 -12.40 30.30 5.57
C GLY A 465 -11.42 31.47 5.52
N ARG A 466 -11.29 32.10 4.35
CA ARG A 466 -10.45 33.29 4.17
C ARG A 466 -10.92 34.45 5.06
N ARG A 467 -12.22 34.77 5.03
CA ARG A 467 -12.80 35.87 5.83
C ARG A 467 -12.59 35.70 7.34
N ILE A 468 -12.63 34.47 7.85
CA ILE A 468 -12.46 34.18 9.28
C ILE A 468 -11.09 34.63 9.80
N VAL A 469 -10.04 34.58 8.97
CA VAL A 469 -8.66 34.85 9.38
C VAL A 469 -8.09 36.17 8.83
N SER A 470 -8.83 36.87 7.96
CA SER A 470 -8.52 38.22 7.51
C SER A 470 -8.93 39.31 8.51
N LEU A 471 -9.77 38.97 9.49
CA LEU A 471 -10.19 39.80 10.63
C LEU A 471 -9.24 39.56 11.81
#